data_AF-A0A7Y3I2Y7-F1
#
_entry.id   AF-A0A7Y3I2Y7-F1
#
_cell.length_a   1.000
_cell.length_b   1.000
_cell.length_c   1.000
_cell.angle_alpha   90.00
_cell.angle_beta   90.00
_cell.angle_gamma   90.00
#
_symmetry.space_group_name_H-M   'P 1'
#
loop_
_entity.id
_entity.type
_entity.pdbx_description
1 polymer ?
#
loop_
_entity_poly.entity_id
_entity_poly.type
_entity_poly.pdbx_seq_one_letter_code
_entity_poly.pdbx_strand_id
1 'polypeptide(L)' 'TCPTDLDEDGATDFTDLLLVLAAWGTGGGDVTGDGTTGFSDLLAVLAAWGPC' A
#
# COMPACT_ATOMS: atom_id res chain seq x y z
N THR A 1 -2.43 -5.86 11.67
CA THR A 1 -2.84 -4.87 10.68
C THR A 1 -1.69 -3.92 10.47
N CYS A 2 -1.17 -3.92 9.25
CA CYS A 2 -0.04 -3.13 8.81
C CYS A 2 -0.61 -2.10 7.85
N PRO A 3 -0.04 -0.89 7.78
CA PRO A 3 -0.55 0.13 6.85
C PRO A 3 -0.56 -0.33 5.38
N THR A 4 0.25 -1.34 5.03
CA THR A 4 0.44 -1.87 3.68
C THR A 4 -0.46 -3.06 3.32
N ASP A 5 -1.24 -3.57 4.28
CA ASP A 5 -2.28 -4.61 4.08
C ASP A 5 -3.62 -3.89 3.85
N LEU A 6 -3.92 -3.63 2.57
CA LEU A 6 -5.00 -2.76 2.11
C LEU A 6 -6.30 -3.52 1.84
N ASP A 7 -6.23 -4.83 1.61
CA ASP A 7 -7.42 -5.68 1.45
C ASP A 7 -7.78 -6.47 2.72
N GLU A 8 -7.01 -6.29 3.80
CA GLU A 8 -7.21 -6.86 5.13
C GLU A 8 -7.11 -8.40 5.16
N ASP A 9 -6.27 -8.99 4.31
CA ASP A 9 -6.08 -10.44 4.22
C ASP A 9 -4.98 -10.98 5.15
N GLY A 10 -4.22 -10.09 5.80
CA GLY A 10 -3.13 -10.44 6.71
C GLY A 10 -1.77 -10.58 6.04
N ALA A 11 -1.62 -10.16 4.78
CA ALA A 11 -0.34 -10.07 4.09
C ALA A 11 -0.17 -8.69 3.44
N THR A 12 1.08 -8.39 3.09
CA THR A 12 1.41 -7.35 2.12
C THR A 12 1.95 -8.04 0.89
N ASP A 13 1.15 -8.08 -0.17
CA ASP A 13 1.45 -8.82 -1.37
C ASP A 13 1.06 -8.08 -2.67
N PHE A 14 0.90 -8.85 -3.76
CA PHE A 14 0.61 -8.30 -5.07
C PHE A 14 -0.75 -7.60 -5.12
N THR A 15 -1.73 -8.05 -4.33
CA THR A 15 -3.07 -7.45 -4.29
C THR A 15 -3.00 -6.03 -3.72
N ASP A 16 -2.24 -5.81 -2.65
CA ASP A 16 -2.02 -4.48 -2.08
C ASP A 16 -1.30 -3.55 -3.04
N LEU A 17 -0.31 -4.07 -3.77
CA LEU A 17 0.39 -3.31 -4.80
C LEU A 17 -0.58 -2.84 -5.90
N LEU A 18 -1.52 -3.69 -6.32
CA LEU A 18 -2.54 -3.29 -7.30
C LEU A 18 -3.47 -2.21 -6.75
N LEU A 19 -3.81 -2.25 -5.45
CA LEU A 19 -4.63 -1.22 -4.81
C LEU A 19 -3.90 0.13 -4.77
N VAL A 20 -2.60 0.16 -4.44
CA VAL A 20 -1.78 1.39 -4.52
C VAL A 20 -1.76 1.95 -5.95
N LEU A 21 -1.51 1.10 -6.95
CA LEU A 21 -1.47 1.54 -8.36
C LEU A 21 -2.84 2.02 -8.86
N ALA A 22 -3.93 1.40 -8.42
CA ALA A 22 -5.28 1.78 -8.81
C ALA A 22 -5.69 3.16 -8.25
N ALA A 23 -5.10 3.57 -7.12
CA ALA A 23 -5.44 4.80 -6.42
C ALA A 23 -4.38 5.92 -6.59
N TRP A 24 -3.47 5.77 -7.56
CA TRP A 24 -2.38 6.70 -7.82
C TRP A 24 -2.85 8.16 -7.99
N GLY A 25 -2.21 9.07 -7.27
CA GLY A 25 -2.53 10.51 -7.27
C GLY A 25 -3.81 10.88 -6.51
N THR A 26 -4.42 9.94 -5.78
CA THR A 26 -5.52 10.17 -4.85
C THR A 26 -5.03 10.04 -3.41
N GLY A 27 -5.91 10.04 -2.40
CA GLY A 27 -5.53 9.72 -1.01
C GLY A 27 -5.77 8.25 -0.60
N GLY A 28 -6.30 7.41 -1.50
CA GLY A 28 -6.56 6.00 -1.18
C GLY A 28 -5.31 5.15 -1.38
N GLY A 29 -4.91 4.33 -0.41
CA GLY A 29 -3.63 3.61 -0.48
C GLY A 29 -2.41 4.48 -0.14
N ASP A 30 -2.63 5.64 0.50
CA ASP A 30 -1.59 6.46 1.14
C ASP A 30 -1.14 5.78 2.43
N VAL A 31 -0.22 4.83 2.29
CA VAL A 31 0.31 4.04 3.41
C VAL A 31 1.39 4.80 4.18
N THR A 32 1.95 5.86 3.58
CA THR A 32 2.95 6.72 4.21
C THR A 32 2.33 7.89 5.01
N GLY A 33 1.07 8.21 4.75
CA GLY A 33 0.31 9.28 5.41
C GLY A 33 0.73 10.68 4.94
N ASP A 34 1.27 10.82 3.73
CA ASP A 34 1.74 12.10 3.20
C ASP A 34 0.65 12.92 2.48
N GLY A 35 -0.55 12.36 2.37
CA GLY A 35 -1.74 12.96 1.79
C GLY A 35 -1.96 12.60 0.32
N THR A 36 -1.08 11.82 -0.30
CA THR A 36 -1.27 11.32 -1.67
C THR A 36 -0.64 9.95 -1.87
N THR A 37 -1.27 9.13 -2.71
CA THR A 37 -0.73 7.83 -3.11
C THR A 37 0.20 7.99 -4.29
N GLY A 38 1.43 7.55 -4.14
CA GLY A 38 2.44 7.64 -5.17
C GLY A 38 3.64 6.73 -4.95
N PHE A 39 4.80 7.22 -5.37
CA PHE A 39 6.00 6.40 -5.40
C PHE A 39 6.51 6.03 -4.00
N SER A 40 6.34 6.91 -3.02
CA SER A 40 6.69 6.65 -1.62
C SER A 40 5.88 5.47 -1.06
N ASP A 41 4.57 5.42 -1.33
CA ASP A 41 3.68 4.34 -0.90
C ASP A 41 4.00 3.02 -1.59
N LEU A 42 4.27 3.06 -2.89
CA LEU A 42 4.71 1.89 -3.64
C LEU A 42 5.99 1.29 -3.05
N LEU A 43 6.97 2.12 -2.69
CA LEU A 43 8.20 1.64 -2.05
C LEU A 43 7.93 1.08 -0.65
N ALA A 44 7.01 1.66 0.11
CA ALA A 44 6.62 1.17 1.43
C ALA A 44 5.99 -0.23 1.34
N VAL A 45 5.08 -0.46 0.40
CA VAL A 45 4.49 -1.79 0.14
C VAL A 45 5.56 -2.81 -0.23
N LEU A 46 6.44 -2.48 -1.18
CA LEU A 46 7.52 -3.38 -1.59
C LEU A 46 8.51 -3.71 -0.46
N ALA A 47 8.75 -2.76 0.44
CA ALA A 47 9.64 -2.94 1.59
C ALA A 47 9.04 -3.84 2.69
N ALA A 48 7.72 -3.95 2.75
CA ALA A 48 6.98 -4.70 3.77
C ALA A 48 6.46 -6.07 3.29
N TRP A 49 6.92 -6.54 2.12
CA TRP A 49 6.40 -7.74 1.47
C TRP A 49 6.40 -8.99 2.37
N GLY A 50 5.26 -9.69 2.41
CA GLY A 50 5.06 -10.90 3.21
C GLY A 50 4.04 -10.73 4.33
N PRO A 51 4.08 -11.57 5.38
CA PRO A 51 3.08 -11.55 6.44
C PRO A 51 3.03 -10.23 7.20
N CYS A 52 1.80 -9.86 7.54
CA CYS A 52 1.45 -8.82 8.48
C CYS A 52 0.91 -9.45 9.80
#